data_AF-A0A1F3MGC2-F1
#
_entry.id   AF-A0A1F3MGC2-F1
#
_cell.length_a   1.000
_cell.length_b   1.000
_cell.length_c   1.000
_cell.angle_alpha   90.00
_cell.angle_beta   90.00
_cell.angle_gamma   90.00
#
_symmetry.space_group_name_H-M   'P 1'
#
loop_
_entity.id
_entity.type
_entity.pdbx_description
1 polymer ?
#
loop_
_entity_poly.entity_id
_entity_poly.type
_entity_poly.pdbx_seq_one_letter_code
_entity_poly.pdbx_strand_id
1 'polypeptide(L)'
;MDFLFQHNNKIYPIEVKAGKTGTLRSLQVYLAEKGEHTGIRFNLDLPTVGTNLSANIMVNGELEKLDYTLISLPLYFAGGLSKVLNKLKTRVKSNASNK
;
A
#
# COMPACT_ATOMS: atom_id res chain seq x y z
N MET A 1 8.01 -0.83 -8.28
CA MET A 1 7.45 -1.90 -7.46
C MET A 1 8.39 -3.05 -7.62
N ASP A 2 8.81 -3.62 -6.50
CA ASP A 2 9.93 -4.57 -6.45
C ASP A 2 9.46 -5.98 -6.14
N PHE A 3 8.35 -6.11 -5.37
CA PHE A 3 7.80 -7.40 -4.99
C PHE A 3 6.27 -7.39 -5.00
N LEU A 4 5.70 -8.59 -5.11
CA LEU A 4 4.30 -8.86 -4.82
C LEU A 4 4.22 -9.74 -3.57
N PHE A 5 3.31 -9.41 -2.67
CA PHE A 5 3.10 -10.18 -1.45
C PHE A 5 1.65 -10.63 -1.35
N GLN A 6 1.45 -11.94 -1.44
CA GLN A 6 0.13 -12.53 -1.25
C GLN A 6 -0.11 -12.77 0.24
N HIS A 7 -1.25 -12.28 0.74
CA HIS A 7 -1.67 -12.54 2.12
C HIS A 7 -3.18 -12.75 2.21
N ASN A 8 -3.60 -13.98 2.49
CA ASN A 8 -4.96 -14.48 2.28
C ASN A 8 -5.34 -14.36 0.78
N ASN A 9 -6.55 -13.90 0.46
CA ASN A 9 -7.06 -13.72 -0.90
C ASN A 9 -6.76 -12.32 -1.48
N LYS A 10 -5.66 -11.67 -1.06
CA LYS A 10 -5.25 -10.35 -1.56
C LYS A 10 -3.77 -10.34 -1.94
N ILE A 11 -3.43 -9.61 -3.00
CA ILE A 11 -2.06 -9.36 -3.43
C ILE A 11 -1.72 -7.90 -3.12
N TYR A 12 -0.62 -7.68 -2.41
CA TYR A 12 -0.15 -6.36 -2.04
C TYR A 12 1.11 -6.02 -2.85
N PRO A 13 1.12 -4.93 -3.64
CA PRO A 13 2.33 -4.44 -4.28
C PRO A 13 3.27 -3.84 -3.24
N ILE A 14 4.54 -4.23 -3.28
CA ILE A 14 5.60 -3.72 -2.41
C ILE A 14 6.60 -2.90 -3.22
N GLU A 15 6.96 -1.75 -2.70
CA GLU A 15 8.07 -0.93 -3.21
C GLU A 15 9.05 -0.58 -2.08
N VAL A 16 10.34 -0.83 -2.31
CA VAL A 16 11.43 -0.59 -1.39
C VAL A 16 12.15 0.68 -1.81
N LYS A 17 12.32 1.62 -0.89
CA LYS A 17 12.95 2.92 -1.13
C LYS A 17 14.05 3.18 -0.11
N ALA A 18 15.26 3.45 -0.59
CA ALA A 18 16.41 3.79 0.26
C ALA A 18 16.32 5.21 0.86
N GLY A 19 15.43 6.08 0.36
CA GLY A 19 15.25 7.45 0.82
C GLY A 19 13.95 8.10 0.34
N LYS A 20 13.83 9.41 0.53
CA LYS A 20 12.62 10.20 0.16
C LYS A 20 12.52 10.49 -1.34
N THR A 21 13.61 10.34 -2.08
CA THR A 21 13.66 10.60 -3.52
C THR A 21 13.16 9.38 -4.30
N GLY A 22 12.09 9.58 -5.08
CA GLY A 22 11.52 8.55 -5.96
C GLY A 22 10.00 8.44 -5.81
N THR A 23 9.28 8.66 -6.89
CA THR A 23 7.81 8.55 -6.92
C THR A 23 7.37 7.10 -6.74
N LEU A 24 6.14 6.88 -6.26
CA LEU A 24 5.52 5.56 -6.15
C LEU A 24 4.75 5.17 -7.42
N ARG A 25 5.18 5.69 -8.59
CA ARG A 25 4.39 5.64 -9.82
C ARG A 25 4.08 4.22 -10.25
N SER A 26 5.06 3.33 -10.21
CA SER A 26 4.88 1.92 -10.61
C SER A 26 3.92 1.17 -9.67
N LEU A 27 4.01 1.41 -8.35
CA LEU A 27 3.05 0.88 -7.38
C LEU A 27 1.64 1.46 -7.64
N GLN A 28 1.51 2.75 -7.91
CA GLN A 28 0.22 3.39 -8.19
C GLN A 28 -0.41 2.85 -9.50
N VAL A 29 0.37 2.68 -10.57
CA VAL A 29 -0.10 2.08 -11.83
C VAL A 29 -0.61 0.65 -11.58
N TYR A 30 0.15 -0.16 -10.85
CA TYR A 30 -0.29 -1.52 -10.51
C TYR A 30 -1.62 -1.52 -9.74
N LEU A 31 -1.76 -0.63 -8.75
CA LEU A 31 -2.98 -0.52 -7.95
C LEU A 31 -4.21 -0.28 -8.85
N ALA A 32 -4.12 0.67 -9.78
CA ALA A 32 -5.24 0.95 -10.66
C ALA A 32 -5.51 -0.13 -11.70
N GLU A 33 -4.47 -0.65 -12.35
CA GLU A 33 -4.61 -1.74 -13.33
C GLU A 33 -5.26 -3.00 -12.73
N LYS A 34 -5.06 -3.24 -11.43
CA LYS A 34 -5.62 -4.40 -10.72
C LYS A 34 -6.86 -4.10 -9.89
N GLY A 35 -7.33 -2.84 -9.85
CA GLY A 35 -8.44 -2.43 -8.98
C GLY A 35 -8.14 -2.65 -7.50
N GLU A 36 -6.87 -2.59 -7.10
CA GLU A 36 -6.43 -2.72 -5.72
C GLU A 36 -6.20 -1.33 -5.11
N HIS A 37 -6.44 -1.20 -3.81
CA HIS A 37 -6.40 0.11 -3.13
C HIS A 37 -5.40 0.16 -1.98
N THR A 38 -4.50 -0.82 -1.85
CA THR A 38 -3.53 -0.87 -0.75
C THR A 38 -2.16 -1.26 -1.24
N GLY A 39 -1.20 -0.33 -1.18
CA GLY A 39 0.20 -0.59 -1.44
C GLY A 39 1.03 -0.59 -0.16
N ILE A 40 2.20 -1.21 -0.23
CA ILE A 40 3.17 -1.28 0.87
C ILE A 40 4.48 -0.64 0.40
N ARG A 41 5.03 0.24 1.23
CA ARG A 41 6.36 0.81 1.04
C ARG A 41 7.28 0.37 2.17
N PHE A 42 8.44 -0.18 1.84
CA PHE A 42 9.52 -0.31 2.80
C PHE A 42 10.53 0.83 2.63
N ASN A 43 10.88 1.48 3.74
CA ASN A 43 11.88 2.55 3.77
C ASN A 43 12.61 2.56 5.13
N LEU A 44 13.33 3.64 5.43
CA LEU A 44 14.04 3.82 6.70
C LEU A 44 13.28 4.76 7.67
N ASP A 45 12.10 5.26 7.27
CA ASP A 45 11.29 6.14 8.10
C ASP A 45 10.46 5.36 9.14
N LEU A 46 9.85 6.06 10.09
CA LEU A 46 8.93 5.46 11.07
C LEU A 46 7.69 4.82 10.40
N PRO A 47 7.10 3.78 11.02
CA PRO A 47 5.87 3.18 10.53
C PRO A 47 4.75 4.21 10.41
N THR A 48 4.16 4.31 9.22
CA THR A 48 3.04 5.23 8.94
C THR A 48 2.01 4.56 8.04
N VAL A 49 0.76 4.97 8.16
CA VAL A 49 -0.32 4.55 7.25
C VAL A 49 -0.95 5.81 6.68
N GLY A 50 -0.73 6.05 5.39
CA GLY A 50 -1.40 7.11 4.65
C GLY A 50 -2.75 6.60 4.16
N THR A 51 -3.84 7.12 4.72
CA THR A 51 -5.21 6.85 4.26
C THR A 51 -5.71 7.99 3.37
N ASN A 52 -6.59 7.68 2.42
CA ASN A 52 -7.19 8.66 1.50
C ASN A 52 -6.15 9.43 0.66
N LEU A 53 -5.10 8.73 0.22
CA LEU A 53 -4.14 9.30 -0.72
C LEU A 53 -4.77 9.28 -2.12
N SER A 54 -4.60 10.37 -2.87
CA SER A 54 -5.05 10.47 -4.25
C SER A 54 -3.85 10.66 -5.18
N ALA A 55 -3.86 10.01 -6.34
CA ALA A 55 -2.90 10.22 -7.41
C ALA A 55 -3.62 10.20 -8.76
N ASN A 56 -3.22 11.09 -9.67
CA ASN A 56 -3.62 11.00 -11.08
C ASN A 56 -2.58 10.16 -11.80
N ILE A 57 -3.04 9.12 -12.49
CA ILE A 57 -2.19 8.15 -13.19
C ILE A 57 -2.73 7.92 -14.59
N MET A 58 -1.82 7.56 -15.49
CA MET A 58 -2.19 7.19 -16.85
C MET A 58 -2.23 5.67 -16.93
N VAL A 59 -3.40 5.11 -17.24
CA VAL A 59 -3.64 3.67 -17.40
C VAL A 59 -4.26 3.48 -18.78
N ASN A 60 -3.65 2.64 -19.62
CA ASN A 60 -4.10 2.38 -20.99
C ASN A 60 -4.33 3.64 -21.87
N GLY A 61 -3.64 4.74 -21.58
CA GLY A 61 -3.77 6.01 -22.30
C GLY A 61 -4.85 6.95 -21.75
N GLU A 62 -5.61 6.53 -20.75
CA GLU A 62 -6.62 7.36 -20.06
C GLU A 62 -6.10 7.85 -18.71
N LEU A 63 -6.51 9.06 -18.31
CA LEU A 63 -6.16 9.63 -17.01
C LEU A 63 -7.18 9.14 -15.98
N GLU A 64 -6.72 8.33 -15.04
CA GLU A 64 -7.52 7.81 -13.94
C GLU A 64 -7.12 8.45 -12.61
N LYS A 65 -8.12 8.69 -11.75
CA LYS A 65 -7.91 9.10 -10.36
C LYS A 65 -7.86 7.87 -9.47
N LEU A 66 -6.70 7.59 -8.90
CA LEU A 66 -6.50 6.52 -7.93
C LEU A 66 -6.63 7.06 -6.52
N ASP A 67 -7.58 6.53 -5.76
CA ASP A 67 -7.64 6.68 -4.30
C ASP A 67 -7.12 5.39 -3.64
N TYR A 68 -6.13 5.52 -2.74
CA TYR A 68 -5.41 4.38 -2.17
C TYR A 68 -4.92 4.62 -0.74
N THR A 69 -4.60 3.51 -0.09
CA THR A 69 -3.89 3.44 1.19
C THR A 69 -2.45 3.03 0.97
N LEU A 70 -1.52 3.69 1.64
CA LEU A 70 -0.10 3.33 1.64
C LEU A 70 0.34 2.95 3.06
N ILE A 71 0.70 1.69 3.24
CA ILE A 71 1.32 1.19 4.47
C ILE A 71 2.83 1.35 4.31
N SER A 72 3.44 2.31 5.02
CA SER A 72 4.88 2.49 5.04
C SER A 72 5.48 1.90 6.30
N LEU A 73 6.45 1.01 6.13
CA LEU A 73 7.12 0.33 7.23
C LEU A 73 8.64 0.45 7.10
N PRO A 74 9.36 0.54 8.22
CA PRO A 74 10.79 0.34 8.22
C PRO A 74 11.16 -1.02 7.62
N LEU A 75 12.24 -1.10 6.84
CA LEU A 75 12.65 -2.35 6.17
C LEU A 75 12.83 -3.52 7.16
N TYR A 76 13.31 -3.26 8.38
CA TYR A 76 13.47 -4.28 9.43
C TYR A 76 12.13 -4.91 9.89
N PHE A 77 10.98 -4.35 9.52
CA PHE A 77 9.66 -4.94 9.77
C PHE A 77 9.17 -5.89 8.67
N ALA A 78 9.93 -6.12 7.60
CA ALA A 78 9.53 -6.99 6.51
C ALA A 78 9.10 -8.40 6.98
N GLY A 79 9.84 -9.01 7.92
CA GLY A 79 9.49 -10.31 8.49
C GLY A 79 8.19 -10.35 9.32
N GLY A 80 7.71 -9.18 9.77
CA GLY A 80 6.48 -9.03 10.55
C GLY A 80 5.25 -8.64 9.73
N LEU A 81 5.36 -8.55 8.40
CA LEU A 81 4.35 -7.93 7.54
C LEU A 81 2.95 -8.55 7.71
N SER A 82 2.84 -9.89 7.73
CA SER A 82 1.57 -10.59 7.92
C SER A 82 0.86 -10.20 9.23
N LYS A 83 1.63 -10.01 10.31
CA LYS A 83 1.10 -9.59 11.63
C LYS A 83 0.56 -8.17 11.57
N VAL A 84 1.25 -7.27 10.88
CA VAL A 84 0.79 -5.88 10.65
C VAL A 84 -0.51 -5.87 9.86
N LEU A 85 -0.57 -6.60 8.74
CA LEU A 85 -1.77 -6.67 7.89
C LEU A 85 -2.98 -7.23 8.64
N ASN A 86 -2.77 -8.26 9.46
CA ASN A 86 -3.84 -8.82 10.30
C ASN A 86 -4.35 -7.78 11.31
N LYS A 87 -3.45 -7.07 12.01
CA LYS A 87 -3.82 -6.07 13.01
C LYS A 87 -4.59 -4.89 12.40
N LEU A 88 -4.21 -4.44 11.20
CA LEU A 88 -4.90 -3.36 10.49
C LEU A 88 -6.32 -3.76 10.08
N LYS A 89 -6.52 -5.00 9.61
CA LYS A 89 -7.88 -5.52 9.30
C LYS A 89 -8.78 -5.56 10.54
N THR A 90 -8.27 -5.98 11.69
CA THR A 90 -9.05 -6.06 12.94
C THR A 90 -9.55 -4.68 13.38
N ARG A 91 -8.73 -3.64 13.24
CA ARG A 91 -9.08 -2.26 13.60
C ARG A 91 -10.20 -1.68 12.73
N VAL A 92 -10.27 -2.05 11.45
CA VAL A 92 -11.37 -1.63 10.56
C VAL A 92 -12.69 -2.28 10.99
N LYS A 93 -12.67 -3.58 11.34
CA LYS A 93 -13.88 -4.28 11.78
C LYS A 93 -14.44 -3.76 13.11
N SER A 94 -13.59 -3.44 14.09
CA SER A 94 -14.03 -2.90 15.38
C SER A 94 -14.72 -1.54 15.25
N ASN A 95 -14.29 -0.72 14.29
CA ASN A 95 -14.90 0.59 14.05
C ASN A 95 -16.22 0.51 13.27
N ALA A 96 -16.43 -0.56 12.49
CA ALA A 96 -17.67 -0.77 11.74
C ALA A 96 -18.79 -1.41 12.59
N SER A 97 -18.45 -2.09 13.69
CA SER A 97 -19.43 -2.74 14.59
C SER A 97 -19.95 -1.82 15.70
N ASN A 98 -19.49 -0.57 15.75
CA ASN A 98 -19.83 0.43 16.77
C ASN A 98 -20.63 1.61 16.19
N LYS A 99 -21.29 1.40 15.05
CA LYS A 99 -22.15 2.34 14.35
C LYS A 99 -23.44 1.64 13.96
#